data_AF-A0A242MB74-F1
#
_entry.id   AF-A0A242MB74-F1
#
_cell.length_a   1.000
_cell.length_b   1.000
_cell.length_c   1.000
_cell.angle_alpha   90.00
_cell.angle_beta   90.00
_cell.angle_gamma   90.00
#
_symmetry.space_group_name_H-M   'P 1'
#
loop_
_entity.id
_entity.type
_entity.pdbx_description
1 polymer ?
#
loop_
_entity_poly.entity_id
_entity_poly.type
_entity_poly.pdbx_seq_one_letter_code
_entity_poly.pdbx_strand_id
1 'polypeptide(L)'
;MRQTLKNGLEHCLSKNMRPGSFYAVCENEYGDAMPNRYPIIYIRGYAMTVSERNDTAADPFCGFNVGSTLYRATGASDRQPAKFVFESPLVRLASEYQYQHVYQDGYDIMDPDWSPPRDDNGNSIPGIPASSIIIYRYYDDGSALLGDGKSRKVEVYAQGLNDLLKRVKELVLQHRPADGSPPMTDKDFKYYLVAHSMGGLVARAFLHNTSEDFRPMREAADKFFTFATPHNGIDVLGINVPSWLTAEQTNTFNRSEMTTYLNLLQISPQFNGRVDLIPQSAMPSDRIFCMVGTNRGDYEVLQGVVRAFVGNGSDGLVRVDNASL
;
A
#
# COMPACT_ATOMS: atom_id res chain seq x y z
N MET A 1 13.61 0.57 -29.39
CA MET A 1 12.62 0.80 -28.30
C MET A 1 11.21 1.09 -28.84
N ARG A 2 10.96 2.18 -29.59
CA ARG A 2 9.59 2.47 -30.12
C ARG A 2 9.09 1.50 -31.21
N GLN A 3 9.99 0.91 -32.00
CA GLN A 3 9.61 -0.07 -33.04
C GLN A 3 9.32 -1.46 -32.44
N THR A 4 10.07 -1.84 -31.40
CA THR A 4 9.96 -3.16 -30.74
C THR A 4 8.64 -3.30 -29.96
N LEU A 5 8.27 -2.26 -29.22
CA LEU A 5 6.97 -2.17 -28.52
C LEU A 5 5.76 -2.23 -29.46
N LYS A 6 5.90 -1.68 -30.68
CA LYS A 6 4.81 -1.67 -31.67
C LYS A 6 4.60 -3.06 -32.29
N ASN A 7 5.69 -3.78 -32.54
CA ASN A 7 5.65 -5.13 -33.09
C ASN A 7 5.14 -6.18 -32.07
N GLY A 8 5.44 -6.00 -30.78
CA GLY A 8 4.90 -6.85 -29.70
C GLY A 8 3.38 -6.71 -29.51
N LEU A 9 2.86 -5.48 -29.56
CA LEU A 9 1.41 -5.24 -29.48
C LEU A 9 0.67 -5.82 -30.71
N GLU A 10 1.20 -5.65 -31.91
CA GLU A 10 0.58 -6.19 -33.13
C GLU A 10 0.58 -7.73 -33.16
N HIS A 11 1.61 -8.37 -32.58
CA HIS A 11 1.65 -9.83 -32.48
C HIS A 11 0.57 -10.38 -31.52
N CYS A 12 0.39 -9.75 -30.35
CA CYS A 12 -0.65 -10.13 -29.37
C CYS A 12 -2.08 -9.93 -29.89
N LEU A 13 -2.34 -8.86 -30.65
CA LEU A 13 -3.68 -8.58 -31.19
C LEU A 13 -4.08 -9.56 -32.30
N SER A 14 -3.12 -10.19 -32.99
CA SER A 14 -3.41 -11.03 -34.16
C SER A 14 -3.81 -12.48 -33.86
N LYS A 15 -3.55 -13.00 -32.65
CA LYS A 15 -3.63 -14.45 -32.40
C LYS A 15 -4.74 -14.99 -31.51
N ASN A 16 -5.50 -14.20 -30.74
CA ASN A 16 -6.53 -14.80 -29.86
C ASN A 16 -7.68 -13.86 -29.45
N MET A 17 -8.09 -12.92 -30.30
CA MET A 17 -9.27 -12.12 -30.00
C MET A 17 -10.54 -12.90 -30.36
N ARG A 18 -11.09 -13.65 -29.41
CA ARG A 18 -12.52 -14.00 -29.46
C ARG A 18 -13.31 -12.77 -29.00
N PRO A 19 -14.41 -12.38 -29.68
CA PRO A 19 -15.23 -11.26 -29.22
C PRO A 19 -15.76 -11.58 -27.81
N GLY A 20 -15.43 -10.75 -26.81
CA GLY A 20 -15.91 -10.88 -25.43
C GLY A 20 -14.84 -11.18 -24.36
N SER A 21 -13.63 -11.63 -24.73
CA SER A 21 -12.55 -11.85 -23.75
C SER A 21 -11.62 -10.64 -23.67
N PHE A 22 -11.62 -9.91 -22.54
CA PHE A 22 -10.60 -8.90 -22.21
C PHE A 22 -9.26 -9.52 -21.77
N TYR A 23 -9.15 -10.86 -21.72
CA TYR A 23 -7.93 -11.54 -21.30
C TYR A 23 -7.06 -11.88 -22.51
N ALA A 24 -6.14 -10.98 -22.85
CA ALA A 24 -4.98 -11.32 -23.66
C ALA A 24 -3.93 -12.00 -22.77
N VAL A 25 -3.54 -13.22 -23.14
CA VAL A 25 -2.34 -13.87 -22.58
C VAL A 25 -1.14 -13.16 -23.20
N CYS A 26 -0.47 -12.31 -22.43
CA CYS A 26 0.79 -11.70 -22.84
C CYS A 26 1.94 -12.62 -22.41
N GLU A 27 2.49 -13.37 -23.36
CA GLU A 27 3.84 -13.93 -23.21
C GLU A 27 4.84 -12.76 -23.22
N ASN A 28 5.83 -12.78 -22.32
CA ASN A 28 6.93 -11.82 -22.37
C ASN A 28 7.80 -12.12 -23.62
N GLU A 29 8.52 -11.11 -24.13
CA GLU A 29 9.36 -11.22 -25.35
C GLU A 29 10.48 -12.29 -25.26
N TYR A 30 10.62 -12.97 -24.12
CA TYR A 30 11.70 -13.93 -23.82
C TYR A 30 11.24 -15.38 -23.61
N GLY A 31 9.94 -15.69 -23.69
CA GLY A 31 9.44 -17.06 -23.55
C GLY A 31 9.60 -17.67 -22.15
N ASP A 32 9.91 -16.84 -21.15
CA ASP A 32 9.92 -17.27 -19.75
C ASP A 32 8.50 -17.21 -19.20
N ALA A 33 8.12 -18.17 -18.36
CA ALA A 33 6.88 -18.09 -17.60
C ALA A 33 6.83 -16.73 -16.87
N MET A 34 5.74 -15.96 -17.05
CA MET A 34 5.54 -14.73 -16.30
C MET A 34 5.72 -15.04 -14.81
N PRO A 35 6.50 -14.25 -14.06
CA PRO A 35 6.67 -14.49 -12.63
C PRO A 35 5.30 -14.55 -11.96
N ASN A 36 5.14 -15.46 -10.99
CA ASN A 36 3.90 -15.59 -10.22
C ASN A 36 3.44 -14.20 -9.75
N ARG A 37 2.23 -13.81 -10.14
CA ARG A 37 1.61 -12.56 -9.70
C ARG A 37 0.96 -12.80 -8.35
N TYR A 38 1.19 -11.88 -7.43
CA TYR A 38 0.66 -11.94 -6.07
C TYR A 38 -0.20 -10.71 -5.76
N PRO A 39 -1.18 -10.82 -4.86
CA PRO A 39 -2.02 -9.70 -4.48
C PRO A 39 -1.19 -8.53 -3.96
N ILE A 40 -1.55 -7.31 -4.36
CA ILE A 40 -0.98 -6.08 -3.83
C ILE A 40 -1.94 -5.52 -2.79
N ILE A 41 -1.47 -5.41 -1.56
CA ILE A 41 -2.22 -4.84 -0.44
C ILE A 41 -1.72 -3.42 -0.23
N TYR A 42 -2.55 -2.45 -0.60
CA TYR A 42 -2.25 -1.05 -0.39
C TYR A 42 -2.76 -0.59 0.98
N ILE A 43 -1.85 -0.03 1.77
CA ILE A 43 -2.11 0.45 3.13
C ILE A 43 -1.83 1.95 3.13
N ARG A 44 -2.88 2.75 2.94
CA ARG A 44 -2.75 4.21 2.96
C ARG A 44 -2.46 4.69 4.37
N GLY A 45 -1.49 5.58 4.54
CA GLY A 45 -1.25 6.26 5.80
C GLY A 45 -1.99 7.59 5.98
N TYR A 46 -2.05 7.96 7.25
CA TYR A 46 -2.52 9.17 7.91
C TYR A 46 -3.49 10.11 7.17
N ALA A 47 -4.73 10.10 7.62
CA ALA A 47 -5.66 11.21 7.57
C ALA A 47 -5.86 11.75 9.00
N MET A 48 -5.46 12.99 9.25
CA MET A 48 -5.25 13.54 10.60
C MET A 48 -6.57 13.92 11.27
N THR A 49 -7.41 14.60 10.51
CA THR A 49 -8.68 15.14 10.98
C THR A 49 -9.83 14.19 10.64
N VAL A 50 -10.98 14.36 11.31
CA VAL A 50 -12.23 13.70 10.84
C VAL A 50 -12.50 14.04 9.38
N SER A 51 -12.25 15.28 8.95
CA SER A 51 -12.45 15.73 7.57
C SER A 51 -11.57 14.96 6.57
N GLU A 52 -10.27 14.87 6.81
CA GLU A 52 -9.38 14.12 5.90
C GLU A 52 -9.68 12.62 5.90
N ARG A 53 -10.16 12.08 7.04
CA ARG A 53 -10.61 10.68 7.11
C ARG A 53 -11.88 10.49 6.28
N ASN A 54 -12.80 11.45 6.32
CA ASN A 54 -13.97 11.46 5.46
C ASN A 54 -13.59 11.56 3.98
N ASP A 55 -12.66 12.45 3.61
CA ASP A 55 -12.19 12.59 2.23
C ASP A 55 -11.50 11.30 1.74
N THR A 56 -10.72 10.66 2.62
CA THR A 56 -10.06 9.39 2.33
C THR A 56 -11.06 8.23 2.22
N ALA A 57 -12.07 8.20 3.08
CA ALA A 57 -13.15 7.21 3.02
C ALA A 57 -14.02 7.40 1.78
N ALA A 58 -14.22 8.64 1.33
CA ALA A 58 -14.95 8.97 0.10
C ALA A 58 -14.18 8.64 -1.18
N ASP A 59 -12.86 8.40 -1.10
CA ASP A 59 -12.04 7.93 -2.22
C ASP A 59 -12.03 6.38 -2.27
N PRO A 60 -12.54 5.76 -3.35
CA PRO A 60 -12.60 4.30 -3.46
C PRO A 60 -11.22 3.64 -3.39
N PHE A 61 -10.15 4.31 -3.83
CA PHE A 61 -8.81 3.75 -3.84
C PHE A 61 -7.89 4.34 -2.78
N CYS A 62 -8.45 5.11 -1.84
CA CYS A 62 -7.70 5.78 -0.78
C CYS A 62 -6.41 6.42 -1.32
N GLY A 63 -6.49 7.11 -2.46
CA GLY A 63 -5.39 7.85 -3.09
C GLY A 63 -4.43 7.03 -3.95
N PHE A 64 -4.62 5.71 -4.06
CA PHE A 64 -3.76 4.86 -4.90
C PHE A 64 -3.93 5.12 -6.40
N ASN A 65 -5.05 5.75 -6.79
CA ASN A 65 -5.37 6.23 -8.13
C ASN A 65 -4.88 7.66 -8.41
N VAL A 66 -4.18 8.31 -7.47
CA VAL A 66 -3.68 9.68 -7.67
C VAL A 66 -2.43 9.68 -8.54
N GLY A 67 -2.46 10.47 -9.61
CA GLY A 67 -1.34 10.71 -10.52
C GLY A 67 -0.70 12.09 -10.33
N SER A 68 0.25 12.44 -11.20
CA SER A 68 0.86 13.78 -11.26
C SER A 68 1.02 14.23 -12.71
N THR A 69 0.98 15.54 -12.96
CA THR A 69 1.27 16.13 -14.29
C THR A 69 2.54 16.97 -14.32
N LEU A 70 3.28 16.97 -13.21
CA LEU A 70 4.51 17.72 -13.05
C LEU A 70 5.60 16.84 -12.41
N TYR A 71 6.84 17.14 -12.78
CA TYR A 71 8.06 16.55 -12.25
C TYR A 71 9.03 17.66 -11.88
N ARG A 72 9.46 17.65 -10.62
CA ARG A 72 10.35 18.66 -10.04
C ARG A 72 11.62 17.97 -9.54
N ALA A 73 12.48 17.56 -10.46
CA ALA A 73 13.82 17.07 -10.11
C ALA A 73 14.94 18.02 -10.54
N THR A 74 14.63 19.30 -10.68
CA THR A 74 15.66 20.32 -10.83
C THR A 74 16.12 20.71 -9.44
N GLY A 75 17.38 20.42 -9.08
CA GLY A 75 17.99 20.85 -7.81
C GLY A 75 18.12 22.39 -7.64
N ALA A 76 17.57 23.16 -8.57
CA ALA A 76 17.52 24.61 -8.55
C ALA A 76 16.08 25.05 -8.26
N SER A 77 15.89 25.69 -7.09
CA SER A 77 14.59 26.14 -6.58
C SER A 77 13.97 27.30 -7.38
N ASP A 78 14.71 27.86 -8.32
CA ASP A 78 14.33 28.97 -9.20
C ASP A 78 13.76 28.50 -10.56
N ARG A 79 13.82 27.19 -10.85
CA ARG A 79 13.29 26.63 -12.10
C ARG A 79 11.84 26.23 -11.95
N GLN A 80 11.07 26.54 -12.99
CA GLN A 80 9.70 26.06 -13.12
C GLN A 80 9.69 24.52 -13.22
N PRO A 81 8.68 23.85 -12.65
CA PRO A 81 8.48 22.41 -12.79
C PRO A 81 8.44 21.98 -14.25
N ALA A 82 9.03 20.84 -14.56
CA ALA A 82 8.82 20.23 -15.87
C ALA A 82 7.44 19.56 -15.89
N LYS A 83 6.76 19.64 -17.03
CA LYS A 83 5.56 18.82 -17.26
C LYS A 83 5.97 17.35 -17.37
N PHE A 84 5.32 16.49 -16.60
CA PHE A 84 5.47 15.04 -16.68
C PHE A 84 4.18 14.37 -16.25
N VAL A 85 3.56 13.62 -17.16
CA VAL A 85 2.30 12.94 -16.87
C VAL A 85 2.61 11.54 -16.32
N PHE A 86 2.24 11.32 -15.07
CA PHE A 86 2.24 10.05 -14.38
C PHE A 86 0.80 9.64 -14.10
N GLU A 87 0.35 8.56 -14.75
CA GLU A 87 -1.06 8.13 -14.81
C GLU A 87 -1.61 7.48 -13.53
N SER A 88 -0.87 7.57 -12.42
CA SER A 88 -1.09 6.87 -11.13
C SER A 88 -0.64 5.40 -11.10
N PRO A 89 -0.33 4.85 -9.90
CA PRO A 89 -0.06 3.43 -9.73
C PRO A 89 -1.21 2.53 -10.20
N LEU A 90 -2.47 2.88 -9.88
CA LEU A 90 -3.63 2.07 -10.24
C LEU A 90 -3.75 1.87 -11.77
N VAL A 91 -3.69 2.97 -12.54
CA VAL A 91 -3.83 2.89 -14.01
C VAL A 91 -2.71 2.06 -14.61
N ARG A 92 -1.46 2.29 -14.19
CA ARG A 92 -0.31 1.56 -14.73
C ARG A 92 -0.33 0.08 -14.35
N LEU A 93 -0.68 -0.26 -13.11
CA LEU A 93 -0.84 -1.66 -12.69
C LEU A 93 -1.94 -2.37 -13.49
N ALA A 94 -3.05 -1.68 -13.78
CA ALA A 94 -4.12 -2.24 -14.58
C ALA A 94 -3.75 -2.38 -16.07
N SER A 95 -3.19 -1.34 -16.69
CA SER A 95 -2.94 -1.31 -18.12
C SER A 95 -1.66 -2.03 -18.55
N GLU A 96 -0.58 -1.95 -17.76
CA GLU A 96 0.72 -2.52 -18.09
C GLU A 96 0.94 -3.91 -17.47
N TYR A 97 0.33 -4.19 -16.31
CA TYR A 97 0.57 -5.43 -15.53
C TYR A 97 -0.67 -6.30 -15.34
N GLN A 98 -1.83 -5.87 -15.87
CA GLN A 98 -3.12 -6.56 -15.83
C GLN A 98 -3.59 -6.89 -14.40
N TYR A 99 -3.23 -6.04 -13.44
CA TYR A 99 -3.82 -6.10 -12.11
C TYR A 99 -5.25 -5.54 -12.14
N GLN A 100 -6.11 -6.02 -11.26
CA GLN A 100 -7.49 -5.55 -11.17
C GLN A 100 -7.90 -5.24 -9.74
N HIS A 101 -8.82 -4.29 -9.55
CA HIS A 101 -9.43 -4.07 -8.25
C HIS A 101 -10.46 -5.16 -7.93
N VAL A 102 -10.80 -5.29 -6.66
CA VAL A 102 -11.71 -6.35 -6.17
C VAL A 102 -13.13 -5.85 -5.85
N TYR A 103 -13.39 -4.54 -5.98
CA TYR A 103 -14.74 -4.00 -5.81
C TYR A 103 -15.72 -4.60 -6.80
N GLN A 104 -16.88 -5.03 -6.30
CA GLN A 104 -17.98 -5.59 -7.10
C GLN A 104 -19.29 -4.93 -6.68
N ASP A 105 -20.04 -4.38 -7.64
CA ASP A 105 -21.31 -3.68 -7.40
C ASP A 105 -21.26 -2.61 -6.28
N GLY A 106 -20.09 -1.99 -6.10
CA GLY A 106 -19.85 -0.98 -5.06
C GLY A 106 -19.41 -1.52 -3.70
N TYR A 107 -19.32 -2.85 -3.54
CA TYR A 107 -18.91 -3.51 -2.29
C TYR A 107 -17.42 -3.87 -2.29
N ASP A 108 -16.80 -3.80 -1.11
CA ASP A 108 -15.46 -4.34 -0.79
C ASP A 108 -15.53 -5.82 -0.40
N ILE A 109 -14.43 -6.58 -0.55
CA ILE A 109 -14.38 -8.02 -0.21
C ILE A 109 -14.65 -8.35 1.27
N MET A 110 -14.58 -7.34 2.14
CA MET A 110 -14.91 -7.42 3.56
C MET A 110 -16.39 -7.13 3.85
N ASP A 111 -17.15 -6.59 2.89
CA ASP A 111 -18.56 -6.28 3.08
C ASP A 111 -19.41 -7.58 3.06
N PRO A 112 -20.43 -7.71 3.93
CA PRO A 112 -21.29 -8.89 3.98
C PRO A 112 -22.01 -9.21 2.66
N ASP A 113 -22.34 -8.18 1.89
CA ASP A 113 -23.09 -8.27 0.64
C ASP A 113 -22.19 -8.45 -0.59
N TRP A 114 -20.87 -8.45 -0.42
CA TRP A 114 -19.95 -8.66 -1.54
C TRP A 114 -20.16 -10.03 -2.16
N SER A 115 -20.25 -10.05 -3.49
CA SER A 115 -20.32 -11.28 -4.26
C SER A 115 -19.27 -11.30 -5.38
N PRO A 116 -18.79 -12.49 -5.79
CA PRO A 116 -17.76 -12.58 -6.81
C PRO A 116 -18.27 -12.08 -8.17
N PRO A 117 -17.37 -11.62 -9.06
CA PRO A 117 -17.75 -11.19 -10.39
C PRO A 117 -18.48 -12.30 -11.16
N ARG A 118 -19.28 -11.93 -12.16
CA ARG A 118 -20.01 -12.86 -13.01
C ARG A 118 -19.41 -12.91 -14.41
N ASP A 119 -19.49 -14.08 -15.05
CA ASP A 119 -19.18 -14.23 -16.47
C ASP A 119 -20.32 -13.67 -17.35
N ASP A 120 -20.11 -13.64 -18.67
CA ASP A 120 -21.10 -13.14 -19.64
C ASP A 120 -22.43 -13.91 -19.61
N ASN A 121 -22.44 -15.11 -19.06
CA ASN A 121 -23.64 -15.94 -18.91
C ASN A 121 -24.33 -15.76 -17.54
N GLY A 122 -23.80 -14.88 -16.69
CA GLY A 122 -24.30 -14.60 -15.35
C GLY A 122 -23.86 -15.59 -14.27
N ASN A 123 -22.96 -16.54 -14.58
CA ASN A 123 -22.42 -17.47 -13.60
C ASN A 123 -21.36 -16.78 -12.73
N SER A 124 -21.35 -17.08 -11.43
CA SER A 124 -20.34 -16.53 -10.53
C SER A 124 -18.95 -17.12 -10.84
N ILE A 125 -17.96 -16.24 -10.97
CA ILE A 125 -16.55 -16.57 -11.07
C ILE A 125 -16.01 -16.59 -9.64
N PRO A 126 -15.74 -17.76 -9.05
CA PRO A 126 -15.38 -17.84 -7.63
C PRO A 126 -14.07 -17.11 -7.35
N GLY A 127 -13.98 -16.52 -6.16
CA GLY A 127 -12.76 -15.92 -5.65
C GLY A 127 -12.33 -14.65 -6.36
N ILE A 128 -11.03 -14.33 -6.22
CA ILE A 128 -10.37 -13.21 -6.90
C ILE A 128 -9.05 -13.69 -7.51
N PRO A 129 -8.62 -13.15 -8.66
CA PRO A 129 -7.33 -13.52 -9.23
C PRO A 129 -6.16 -13.09 -8.33
N ALA A 130 -5.04 -13.79 -8.44
CA ALA A 130 -3.84 -13.44 -7.69
C ALA A 130 -3.27 -12.06 -8.09
N SER A 131 -3.50 -11.62 -9.33
CA SER A 131 -3.18 -10.27 -9.80
C SER A 131 -4.27 -9.25 -9.40
N SER A 132 -4.56 -9.17 -8.10
CA SER A 132 -5.56 -8.25 -7.53
C SER A 132 -4.89 -7.12 -6.74
N ILE A 133 -5.50 -5.93 -6.79
CA ILE A 133 -5.17 -4.76 -5.96
C ILE A 133 -6.26 -4.66 -4.90
N ILE A 134 -5.84 -4.71 -3.64
CA ILE A 134 -6.73 -4.64 -2.48
C ILE A 134 -6.34 -3.42 -1.66
N ILE A 135 -7.33 -2.60 -1.31
CA ILE A 135 -7.15 -1.40 -0.51
C ILE A 135 -7.54 -1.75 0.92
N TYR A 136 -6.62 -1.63 1.88
CA TYR A 136 -6.98 -1.84 3.29
C TYR A 136 -7.68 -0.60 3.84
N ARG A 137 -9.02 -0.63 3.86
CA ARG A 137 -9.90 0.50 4.19
C ARG A 137 -10.14 0.73 5.68
N TYR A 138 -9.09 0.62 6.50
CA TYR A 138 -9.20 0.70 7.97
C TYR A 138 -9.62 2.07 8.53
N TYR A 139 -9.73 3.09 7.67
CA TYR A 139 -10.25 4.40 8.04
C TYR A 139 -11.77 4.48 8.02
N ASP A 140 -12.48 3.56 7.36
CA ASP A 140 -13.93 3.64 7.20
C ASP A 140 -14.63 3.62 8.59
N ASP A 141 -14.26 2.68 9.47
CA ASP A 141 -14.73 2.62 10.87
C ASP A 141 -14.41 3.87 11.69
N GLY A 142 -13.32 4.56 11.33
CA GLY A 142 -12.87 5.79 11.99
C GLY A 142 -13.39 7.06 11.31
N SER A 143 -14.10 6.96 10.19
CA SER A 143 -14.73 8.10 9.52
C SER A 143 -16.04 8.44 10.23
N ALA A 144 -16.48 9.71 10.18
CA ALA A 144 -17.82 10.07 10.65
C ALA A 144 -18.92 9.72 9.62
N LEU A 145 -18.53 9.39 8.37
CA LEU A 145 -19.46 9.02 7.31
C LEU A 145 -19.84 7.54 7.38
N LEU A 146 -18.87 6.67 7.66
CA LEU A 146 -19.03 5.22 7.61
C LEU A 146 -18.89 4.56 9.00
N GLY A 147 -18.38 5.27 10.00
CA GLY A 147 -18.11 4.74 11.33
C GLY A 147 -18.36 5.73 12.45
N ASP A 148 -17.54 5.69 13.51
CA ASP A 148 -17.77 6.45 14.75
C ASP A 148 -16.93 7.75 14.86
N GLY A 149 -16.18 8.09 13.80
CA GLY A 149 -15.32 9.26 13.77
C GLY A 149 -14.07 9.17 14.66
N LYS A 150 -13.76 8.02 15.28
CA LYS A 150 -12.63 7.87 16.22
C LYS A 150 -11.49 7.05 15.62
N SER A 151 -10.27 7.51 15.78
CA SER A 151 -9.09 6.70 15.44
C SER A 151 -8.99 5.50 16.36
N ARG A 152 -8.33 4.44 15.88
CA ARG A 152 -7.95 3.28 16.68
C ARG A 152 -6.44 3.29 16.91
N LYS A 153 -5.98 2.46 17.83
CA LYS A 153 -4.54 2.21 18.01
C LYS A 153 -3.99 1.38 16.85
N VAL A 154 -2.69 1.49 16.59
CA VAL A 154 -2.01 0.82 15.47
C VAL A 154 -2.21 -0.70 15.51
N GLU A 155 -2.25 -1.29 16.70
CA GLU A 155 -2.46 -2.73 16.93
C GLU A 155 -3.83 -3.21 16.42
N VAL A 156 -4.87 -2.37 16.53
CA VAL A 156 -6.20 -2.68 15.99
C VAL A 156 -6.17 -2.70 14.46
N TYR A 157 -5.45 -1.75 13.85
CA TYR A 157 -5.25 -1.73 12.40
C TYR A 157 -4.36 -2.90 11.93
N ALA A 158 -3.39 -3.32 12.73
CA ALA A 158 -2.59 -4.51 12.42
C ALA A 158 -3.45 -5.79 12.45
N GLN A 159 -4.38 -5.91 13.40
CA GLN A 159 -5.33 -7.03 13.43
C GLN A 159 -6.24 -7.02 12.21
N GLY A 160 -6.86 -5.89 11.87
CA GLY A 160 -7.73 -5.82 10.70
C GLY A 160 -6.97 -6.09 9.38
N LEU A 161 -5.68 -5.74 9.30
CA LEU A 161 -4.83 -6.14 8.18
C LEU A 161 -4.66 -7.67 8.11
N ASN A 162 -4.43 -8.32 9.26
CA ASN A 162 -4.36 -9.79 9.33
C ASN A 162 -5.68 -10.44 8.85
N ASP A 163 -6.82 -9.89 9.28
CA ASP A 163 -8.14 -10.40 8.92
C ASP A 163 -8.43 -10.22 7.42
N LEU A 164 -8.09 -9.06 6.86
CA LEU A 164 -8.14 -8.80 5.41
C LEU A 164 -7.27 -9.80 4.65
N LEU A 165 -6.04 -10.04 5.09
CA LEU A 165 -5.11 -10.95 4.42
C LEU A 165 -5.62 -12.40 4.41
N LYS A 166 -6.24 -12.86 5.51
CA LYS A 166 -6.92 -14.16 5.58
C LYS A 166 -8.05 -14.25 4.54
N ARG A 167 -8.86 -13.20 4.42
CA ARG A 167 -9.94 -13.10 3.41
C ARG A 167 -9.39 -13.11 1.98
N VAL A 168 -8.33 -12.35 1.71
CA VAL A 168 -7.66 -12.34 0.40
C VAL A 168 -7.14 -13.74 0.06
N LYS A 169 -6.49 -14.42 1.00
CA LYS A 169 -6.02 -15.80 0.80
C LYS A 169 -7.17 -16.73 0.44
N GLU A 170 -8.26 -16.73 1.21
CA GLU A 170 -9.44 -17.55 0.90
C GLU A 170 -9.94 -17.32 -0.53
N LEU A 171 -10.13 -16.06 -0.92
CA LEU A 171 -10.66 -15.72 -2.25
C LEU A 171 -9.67 -16.09 -3.37
N VAL A 172 -8.37 -15.90 -3.17
CA VAL A 172 -7.36 -16.28 -4.18
C VAL A 172 -7.32 -17.80 -4.37
N LEU A 173 -7.43 -18.59 -3.30
CA LEU A 173 -7.42 -20.06 -3.39
C LEU A 173 -8.72 -20.62 -4.02
N GLN A 174 -9.82 -19.90 -3.92
CA GLN A 174 -11.08 -20.24 -4.60
C GLN A 174 -11.05 -19.95 -6.10
N HIS A 175 -10.19 -19.02 -6.53
CA HIS A 175 -10.16 -18.60 -7.93
C HIS A 175 -9.72 -19.71 -8.86
N ARG A 176 -10.37 -19.76 -10.03
CA ARG A 176 -10.07 -20.70 -11.11
C ARG A 176 -9.74 -19.89 -12.36
N PRO A 177 -8.48 -19.88 -12.80
CA PRO A 177 -8.07 -19.13 -13.98
C PRO A 177 -8.82 -19.58 -15.24
N ALA A 178 -9.35 -18.63 -16.01
CA ALA A 178 -10.08 -18.92 -17.25
C ALA A 178 -9.16 -19.46 -18.36
N ASP A 179 -7.85 -19.21 -18.27
CA ASP A 179 -6.83 -19.71 -19.19
C ASP A 179 -6.43 -21.18 -18.95
N GLY A 180 -7.01 -21.83 -17.92
CA GLY A 180 -6.72 -23.20 -17.56
C GLY A 180 -5.42 -23.40 -16.80
N SER A 181 -4.73 -22.33 -16.40
CA SER A 181 -3.57 -22.44 -15.52
C SER A 181 -3.96 -23.03 -14.15
N PRO A 182 -3.03 -23.76 -13.48
CA PRO A 182 -3.32 -24.34 -12.18
C PRO A 182 -3.76 -23.27 -11.16
N PRO A 183 -4.77 -23.53 -10.32
CA PRO A 183 -5.15 -22.60 -9.27
C PRO A 183 -4.01 -22.43 -8.26
N MET A 184 -3.95 -21.26 -7.64
CA MET A 184 -3.02 -20.97 -6.54
C MET A 184 -3.22 -22.00 -5.42
N THR A 185 -2.12 -22.55 -4.89
CA THR A 185 -2.18 -23.43 -3.72
C THR A 185 -1.88 -22.66 -2.44
N ASP A 186 -2.29 -23.23 -1.31
CA ASP A 186 -2.00 -22.65 0.01
C ASP A 186 -0.50 -22.39 0.23
N LYS A 187 0.33 -23.32 -0.24
CA LYS A 187 1.79 -23.29 -0.11
C LYS A 187 2.43 -22.20 -0.98
N ASP A 188 1.85 -21.94 -2.14
CA ASP A 188 2.39 -20.98 -3.12
C ASP A 188 1.88 -19.56 -2.87
N PHE A 189 0.85 -19.40 -2.04
CA PHE A 189 0.25 -18.12 -1.74
C PHE A 189 1.26 -17.17 -1.09
N LYS A 190 1.45 -16.03 -1.75
CA LYS A 190 2.18 -14.87 -1.25
C LYS A 190 1.42 -13.59 -1.55
N TYR A 191 1.84 -12.48 -0.97
CA TYR A 191 1.32 -11.14 -1.26
C TYR A 191 2.40 -10.06 -1.07
N TYR A 192 2.13 -8.88 -1.62
CA TYR A 192 2.97 -7.68 -1.50
C TYR A 192 2.27 -6.63 -0.65
N LEU A 193 3.02 -6.02 0.27
CA LEU A 193 2.57 -4.87 1.06
C LEU A 193 3.11 -3.60 0.43
N VAL A 194 2.22 -2.66 0.09
CA VAL A 194 2.58 -1.33 -0.41
C VAL A 194 1.98 -0.32 0.55
N ALA A 195 2.83 0.33 1.35
CA ALA A 195 2.38 1.14 2.46
C ALA A 195 2.84 2.59 2.33
N HIS A 196 1.92 3.51 2.56
CA HIS A 196 2.17 4.94 2.56
C HIS A 196 2.16 5.48 3.99
N SER A 197 3.01 6.43 4.35
CA SER A 197 2.92 7.20 5.61
C SER A 197 2.72 6.28 6.84
N MET A 198 1.79 6.57 7.74
CA MET A 198 1.47 5.74 8.92
C MET A 198 1.08 4.29 8.56
N GLY A 199 0.62 4.03 7.34
CA GLY A 199 0.31 2.67 6.87
C GLY A 199 1.54 1.76 6.92
N GLY A 200 2.75 2.30 6.74
CA GLY A 200 3.98 1.54 6.92
C GLY A 200 4.21 1.12 8.37
N LEU A 201 3.74 1.88 9.36
CA LEU A 201 3.78 1.50 10.77
C LEU A 201 2.74 0.42 11.10
N VAL A 202 1.55 0.49 10.48
CA VAL A 202 0.53 -0.57 10.57
C VAL A 202 1.07 -1.89 10.00
N ALA A 203 1.67 -1.85 8.81
CA ALA A 203 2.30 -3.01 8.19
C ALA A 203 3.41 -3.60 9.07
N ARG A 204 4.25 -2.75 9.67
CA ARG A 204 5.30 -3.21 10.59
C ARG A 204 4.74 -3.81 11.88
N ALA A 205 3.72 -3.19 12.49
CA ALA A 205 3.05 -3.75 13.66
C ALA A 205 2.46 -5.14 13.36
N PHE A 206 1.90 -5.34 12.17
CA PHE A 206 1.48 -6.66 11.67
C PHE A 206 2.68 -7.61 11.51
N LEU A 207 3.74 -7.22 10.79
CA LEU A 207 4.91 -8.07 10.53
C LEU A 207 5.69 -8.44 11.80
N HIS A 208 5.65 -7.58 12.83
CA HIS A 208 6.35 -7.78 14.10
C HIS A 208 5.51 -8.53 15.15
N ASN A 209 4.23 -8.79 14.87
CA ASN A 209 3.35 -9.46 15.83
C ASN A 209 3.74 -10.95 15.96
N THR A 210 4.15 -11.35 17.16
CA THR A 210 4.64 -12.71 17.45
C THR A 210 3.51 -13.69 17.79
N SER A 211 2.26 -13.26 17.85
CA SER A 211 1.11 -14.12 18.07
C SER A 211 0.97 -15.18 16.96
N GLU A 212 0.55 -16.39 17.35
CA GLU A 212 0.29 -17.49 16.42
C GLU A 212 -0.80 -17.15 15.38
N ASP A 213 -1.76 -16.28 15.73
CA ASP A 213 -2.82 -15.85 14.80
C ASP A 213 -2.28 -15.06 13.58
N PHE A 214 -1.15 -14.38 13.76
CA PHE A 214 -0.51 -13.58 12.71
C PHE A 214 0.47 -14.40 11.88
N ARG A 215 1.02 -15.48 12.45
CA ARG A 215 2.09 -16.28 11.83
C ARG A 215 1.78 -16.68 10.38
N PRO A 216 0.61 -17.25 10.04
CA PRO A 216 0.37 -17.71 8.67
C PRO A 216 0.42 -16.59 7.63
N MET A 217 -0.13 -15.42 7.96
CA MET A 217 -0.11 -14.29 7.03
C MET A 217 1.26 -13.63 7.01
N ARG A 218 1.95 -13.48 8.15
CA ARG A 218 3.31 -12.92 8.17
C ARG A 218 4.28 -13.74 7.30
N GLU A 219 4.24 -15.06 7.40
CA GLU A 219 5.10 -15.97 6.60
C GLU A 219 4.75 -15.97 5.09
N ALA A 220 3.55 -15.51 4.73
CA ALA A 220 3.12 -15.35 3.34
C ALA A 220 3.49 -13.97 2.73
N ALA A 221 3.96 -12.99 3.50
CA ALA A 221 4.46 -11.74 2.94
C ALA A 221 5.74 -11.99 2.10
N ASP A 222 5.75 -11.53 0.84
CA ASP A 222 6.94 -11.70 -0.03
C ASP A 222 7.72 -10.39 -0.25
N LYS A 223 7.03 -9.25 -0.32
CA LYS A 223 7.67 -7.93 -0.50
C LYS A 223 6.96 -6.85 0.30
N PHE A 224 7.74 -5.91 0.82
CA PHE A 224 7.24 -4.76 1.55
C PHE A 224 7.84 -3.48 0.99
N PHE A 225 6.99 -2.66 0.38
CA PHE A 225 7.33 -1.36 -0.17
C PHE A 225 6.76 -0.27 0.73
N THR A 226 7.58 0.68 1.17
CA THR A 226 7.12 1.85 1.92
C THR A 226 7.47 3.15 1.22
N PHE A 227 6.64 4.17 1.43
CA PHE A 227 6.93 5.52 0.98
C PHE A 227 6.33 6.56 1.92
N ALA A 228 7.10 7.61 2.21
CA ALA A 228 6.76 8.66 3.17
C ALA A 228 6.42 8.17 4.59
N THR A 229 6.85 6.96 4.97
CA THR A 229 6.58 6.38 6.30
C THR A 229 7.55 6.94 7.35
N PRO A 230 7.07 7.45 8.51
CA PRO A 230 7.92 7.88 9.62
C PRO A 230 8.45 6.68 10.42
N HIS A 231 9.35 5.90 9.81
CA HIS A 231 9.94 4.70 10.40
C HIS A 231 10.64 4.95 11.74
N ASN A 232 11.26 6.13 11.93
CA ASN A 232 11.87 6.55 13.19
C ASN A 232 11.02 7.54 14.00
N GLY A 233 9.72 7.60 13.72
CA GLY A 233 8.80 8.55 14.36
C GLY A 233 8.96 10.00 13.87
N ILE A 234 8.26 10.91 14.56
CA ILE A 234 8.26 12.34 14.26
C ILE A 234 8.66 13.08 15.54
N ASP A 235 9.82 13.76 15.50
CA ASP A 235 10.28 14.58 16.62
C ASP A 235 9.62 15.95 16.59
N VAL A 236 8.73 16.19 17.55
CA VAL A 236 8.22 17.53 17.87
C VAL A 236 9.06 18.08 19.01
N LEU A 237 10.23 18.64 18.67
CA LEU A 237 11.25 19.19 19.60
C LEU A 237 10.73 20.40 20.41
N GLY A 238 9.86 20.18 21.41
CA GLY A 238 9.56 21.12 22.49
C GLY A 238 8.90 22.46 22.10
N ILE A 239 8.50 22.64 20.85
CA ILE A 239 7.72 23.79 20.38
C ILE A 239 6.26 23.34 20.31
N ASN A 240 5.35 24.11 20.93
CA ASN A 240 3.89 23.91 21.00
C ASN A 240 3.38 22.80 20.09
N VAL A 241 2.87 21.71 20.67
CA VAL A 241 2.17 20.64 19.92
C VAL A 241 1.30 21.34 18.89
N PRO A 242 1.62 21.20 17.59
CA PRO A 242 0.90 21.94 16.59
C PRO A 242 -0.60 21.65 16.72
N SER A 243 -1.46 22.65 16.60
CA SER A 243 -2.91 22.50 16.81
C SER A 243 -3.59 21.45 15.92
N TRP A 244 -2.87 20.91 14.93
CA TRP A 244 -3.28 19.85 14.03
C TRP A 244 -2.89 18.42 14.49
N LEU A 245 -2.01 18.25 15.49
CA LEU A 245 -1.75 16.95 16.14
C LEU A 245 -2.55 16.87 17.45
N THR A 246 -3.47 15.91 17.54
CA THR A 246 -4.08 15.56 18.83
C THR A 246 -3.04 14.87 19.73
N ALA A 247 -3.28 14.87 21.04
CA ALA A 247 -2.40 14.18 22.00
C ALA A 247 -2.25 12.67 21.67
N GLU A 248 -3.34 12.03 21.24
CA GLU A 248 -3.34 10.61 20.82
C GLU A 248 -2.48 10.37 19.57
N GLN A 249 -2.38 11.36 18.68
CA GLN A 249 -1.60 11.30 17.44
C GLN A 249 -0.10 11.51 17.68
N THR A 250 0.24 12.44 18.58
CA THR A 250 1.64 12.65 19.03
C THR A 250 2.19 11.39 19.68
N ASN A 251 1.35 10.66 20.41
CA ASN A 251 1.73 9.37 20.99
C ASN A 251 2.03 8.32 19.92
N THR A 252 1.28 8.25 18.81
CA THR A 252 1.50 7.21 17.78
C THR A 252 2.90 7.29 17.14
N PHE A 253 3.46 8.49 16.98
CA PHE A 253 4.79 8.69 16.39
C PHE A 253 5.90 8.87 17.43
N ASN A 254 5.58 8.75 18.72
CA ASN A 254 6.54 8.78 19.81
C ASN A 254 7.33 7.47 19.85
N ARG A 255 8.67 7.53 19.87
CA ARG A 255 9.52 6.32 19.84
C ARG A 255 9.27 5.36 21.00
N SER A 256 8.87 5.84 22.17
CA SER A 256 8.51 4.98 23.30
C SER A 256 7.25 4.17 23.00
N GLU A 257 6.21 4.80 22.46
CA GLU A 257 4.98 4.13 22.05
C GLU A 257 5.22 3.19 20.86
N MET A 258 6.02 3.63 19.88
CA MET A 258 6.46 2.80 18.74
C MET A 258 7.12 1.51 19.22
N THR A 259 7.98 1.58 20.22
CA THR A 259 8.64 0.41 20.81
C THR A 259 7.62 -0.62 21.30
N THR A 260 6.50 -0.17 21.87
CA THR A 260 5.42 -1.00 22.37
C THR A 260 4.63 -1.65 21.23
N TYR A 261 4.02 -0.86 20.33
CA TYR A 261 3.12 -1.43 19.31
C TYR A 261 3.86 -2.12 18.16
N LEU A 262 5.14 -1.81 17.93
CA LEU A 262 6.01 -2.56 17.01
C LEU A 262 6.67 -3.77 17.68
N ASN A 263 6.34 -4.05 18.94
CA ASN A 263 6.80 -5.22 19.70
C ASN A 263 8.33 -5.40 19.76
N LEU A 264 9.09 -4.30 19.72
CA LEU A 264 10.54 -4.32 19.48
C LEU A 264 11.34 -4.94 20.63
N LEU A 265 10.84 -4.84 21.86
CA LEU A 265 11.48 -5.46 23.03
C LEU A 265 11.45 -6.98 22.96
N GLN A 266 10.41 -7.56 22.34
CA GLN A 266 10.28 -9.01 22.22
C GLN A 266 10.94 -9.52 20.94
N ILE A 267 10.64 -8.92 19.79
CA ILE A 267 11.11 -9.44 18.48
C ILE A 267 12.56 -9.08 18.17
N SER A 268 13.08 -8.02 18.78
CA SER A 268 14.40 -7.46 18.46
C SER A 268 15.06 -6.72 19.63
N PRO A 269 15.26 -7.36 20.80
CA PRO A 269 15.89 -6.70 21.97
C PRO A 269 17.28 -6.11 21.66
N GLN A 270 17.98 -6.66 20.68
CA GLN A 270 19.30 -6.21 20.22
C GLN A 270 19.30 -4.84 19.54
N PHE A 271 18.14 -4.27 19.19
CA PHE A 271 18.04 -2.98 18.51
C PHE A 271 18.26 -1.77 19.44
N ASN A 272 18.39 -1.97 20.75
CA ASN A 272 18.79 -0.93 21.72
C ASN A 272 18.01 0.39 21.58
N GLY A 273 16.69 0.31 21.36
CA GLY A 273 15.80 1.47 21.24
C GLY A 273 15.70 2.08 19.83
N ARG A 274 16.35 1.49 18.81
CA ARG A 274 16.12 1.86 17.41
C ARG A 274 14.77 1.35 16.94
N VAL A 275 13.86 2.28 16.64
CA VAL A 275 12.48 1.97 16.23
C VAL A 275 12.27 1.96 14.74
N ASP A 276 13.28 2.32 13.96
CA ASP A 276 13.30 2.32 12.50
C ASP A 276 13.71 0.97 11.91
N LEU A 277 14.47 0.16 12.63
CA LEU A 277 14.93 -1.14 12.11
C LEU A 277 13.79 -2.18 12.01
N ILE A 278 13.91 -3.09 11.04
CA ILE A 278 13.07 -4.28 10.90
C ILE A 278 13.95 -5.53 11.09
N PRO A 279 13.59 -6.46 11.99
CA PRO A 279 14.40 -7.66 12.18
C PRO A 279 14.23 -8.64 11.01
N GLN A 280 15.33 -9.31 10.64
CA GLN A 280 15.35 -10.31 9.56
C GLN A 280 14.35 -11.46 9.82
N SER A 281 14.04 -11.75 11.08
CA SER A 281 13.03 -12.72 11.49
C SER A 281 11.59 -12.28 11.20
N ALA A 282 11.32 -10.98 11.10
CA ALA A 282 10.04 -10.45 10.66
C ALA A 282 9.96 -10.41 9.14
N MET A 283 11.01 -9.87 8.49
CA MET A 283 11.11 -9.84 7.04
C MET A 283 12.57 -9.66 6.59
N PRO A 284 13.06 -10.45 5.63
CA PRO A 284 14.40 -10.28 5.08
C PRO A 284 14.58 -8.92 4.40
N SER A 285 15.73 -8.27 4.61
CA SER A 285 15.96 -6.92 4.08
C SER A 285 15.97 -6.82 2.55
N ASP A 286 16.33 -7.90 1.86
CA ASP A 286 16.28 -7.99 0.38
C ASP A 286 14.84 -8.04 -0.17
N ARG A 287 13.85 -8.16 0.71
CA ARG A 287 12.42 -8.10 0.40
C ARG A 287 11.77 -6.76 0.74
N ILE A 288 12.55 -5.82 1.27
CA ILE A 288 12.05 -4.53 1.72
C ILE A 288 12.61 -3.42 0.82
N PHE A 289 11.74 -2.53 0.36
CA PHE A 289 12.13 -1.32 -0.35
C PHE A 289 11.49 -0.11 0.32
N CYS A 290 12.32 0.85 0.75
CA CYS A 290 11.84 2.11 1.29
C CYS A 290 12.14 3.24 0.30
N MET A 291 11.08 3.83 -0.26
CA MET A 291 11.18 5.03 -1.09
C MET A 291 11.18 6.27 -0.20
N VAL A 292 12.34 6.92 -0.11
CA VAL A 292 12.52 8.19 0.59
C VAL A 292 12.53 9.30 -0.45
N GLY A 293 11.54 10.20 -0.41
CA GLY A 293 11.56 11.39 -1.25
C GLY A 293 12.58 12.41 -0.72
N THR A 294 13.00 13.33 -1.59
CA THR A 294 14.06 14.31 -1.28
C THR A 294 13.65 15.74 -1.62
N ASN A 295 12.39 16.00 -2.01
CA ASN A 295 11.99 17.29 -2.58
C ASN A 295 11.08 18.12 -1.67
N ARG A 296 11.72 18.90 -0.79
CA ARG A 296 11.10 19.82 0.19
C ARG A 296 10.14 20.87 -0.40
N GLY A 297 10.30 21.22 -1.69
CA GLY A 297 9.60 22.32 -2.33
C GLY A 297 8.10 22.09 -2.58
N ASP A 298 7.63 20.84 -2.46
CA ASP A 298 6.31 20.42 -2.98
C ASP A 298 5.21 20.37 -1.92
N TYR A 299 5.55 20.58 -0.65
CA TYR A 299 4.56 20.69 0.43
C TYR A 299 4.09 22.15 0.59
N GLU A 300 3.12 22.56 -0.23
CA GLU A 300 2.33 23.80 -0.08
C GLU A 300 1.05 23.60 0.76
N VAL A 301 1.04 22.63 1.69
CA VAL A 301 -0.15 22.40 2.52
C VAL A 301 -0.08 23.31 3.74
N LEU A 302 -0.98 24.31 3.75
CA LEU A 302 -1.23 25.33 4.78
C LEU A 302 -0.14 26.39 4.95
N GLN A 303 -0.20 27.44 4.13
CA GLN A 303 0.44 28.76 4.33
C GLN A 303 1.61 28.77 5.33
N GLY A 304 2.75 28.19 4.95
CA GLY A 304 4.01 28.36 5.67
C GLY A 304 4.15 27.69 7.04
N VAL A 305 3.15 27.00 7.58
CA VAL A 305 3.23 26.41 8.93
C VAL A 305 4.06 25.12 8.95
N VAL A 306 4.04 24.32 7.88
CA VAL A 306 4.85 23.09 7.76
C VAL A 306 6.34 23.40 7.48
N ARG A 307 6.63 24.57 6.89
CA ARG A 307 8.03 25.01 6.62
C ARG A 307 8.86 25.20 7.90
N ALA A 308 8.21 25.52 9.03
CA ALA A 308 8.89 25.86 10.28
C ALA A 308 9.35 24.65 11.10
N PHE A 309 8.78 23.45 10.89
CA PHE A 309 9.04 22.28 11.75
C PHE A 309 10.15 21.34 11.29
N VAL A 310 10.72 21.57 10.09
CA VAL A 310 11.70 20.64 9.53
C VAL A 310 12.90 21.39 8.99
N GLY A 311 14.00 21.28 9.74
CA GLY A 311 15.34 21.72 9.34
C GLY A 311 15.80 21.05 8.05
N ASN A 312 16.96 21.49 7.56
CA ASN A 312 17.47 21.40 6.18
C ASN A 312 17.65 20.00 5.52
N GLY A 313 16.99 18.93 5.98
CA GLY A 313 17.09 17.57 5.42
C GLY A 313 15.78 16.76 5.48
N SER A 314 14.68 17.31 4.95
CA SER A 314 13.34 16.71 5.07
C SER A 314 12.57 16.64 3.75
N ASP A 315 11.79 15.56 3.59
CA ASP A 315 10.81 15.31 2.51
C ASP A 315 9.41 15.86 2.85
N GLY A 316 9.35 16.95 3.63
CA GLY A 316 8.13 17.73 3.86
C GLY A 316 7.11 17.19 4.87
N LEU A 317 7.21 15.93 5.30
CA LEU A 317 6.52 15.44 6.53
C LEU A 317 7.42 14.62 7.46
N VAL A 318 8.45 13.97 6.89
CA VAL A 318 9.39 13.11 7.61
C VAL A 318 10.80 13.51 7.20
N ARG A 319 11.71 13.67 8.17
CA ARG A 319 13.14 13.86 7.88
C ARG A 319 13.68 12.62 7.16
N VAL A 320 14.63 12.78 6.25
CA VAL A 320 15.26 11.63 5.55
C VAL A 320 15.74 10.58 6.56
N ASP A 321 16.36 11.03 7.65
CA ASP A 321 16.82 10.19 8.78
C ASP A 321 15.70 9.44 9.52
N ASN A 322 14.46 9.89 9.38
CA ASN A 322 13.28 9.26 9.99
C ASN A 322 12.47 8.42 8.99
N ALA A 323 12.79 8.51 7.71
CA ALA A 323 12.12 7.76 6.64
C ALA A 323 12.91 6.50 6.25
N SER A 324 14.23 6.44 6.47
CA SER A 324 15.03 5.26 6.16
C SER A 324 14.79 4.09 7.13
N LEU A 325 14.99 2.87 6.60
CA LEU A 325 15.01 1.58 7.32
C LEU A 325 16.44 1.05 7.46
#